data_AF-A0A3A8ZH36-F1
#
_entry.id   AF-A0A3A8ZH36-F1
#
_cell.length_a   1.000
_cell.length_b   1.000
_cell.length_c   1.000
_cell.angle_alpha   90.00
_cell.angle_beta   90.00
_cell.angle_gamma   90.00
#
_symmetry.space_group_name_H-M   'P 1'
#
loop_
_entity.id
_entity.type
_entity.pdbx_description
1 polymer ?
#
loop_
_entity_poly.entity_id
_entity_poly.type
_entity_poly.pdbx_seq_one_letter_code
_entity_poly.pdbx_strand_id
1 'polypeptide(L)'
;MTSSTAYDQKWIRGRNIYKNIDRLVDSIFANFLSRPGVRQPIFTSYCDGRNVTCNGLSQWGSKYLGDEGYSPIQIIRYYYGSDMYINTAVAVSGVPSSWPGYNLSIGASGDKVLQIQQQLNRIAQNYPAIPRVTADGVYGPRTAEAVRVFQSVFNLPPNGIVDYPTWYKISEIYVGVSRIAEPG
;
A
#
# COMPACT_ATOMS: atom_id res chain seq x y z
N MET A 1 13.27 13.37 24.69
CA MET A 1 13.01 13.26 23.24
C MET A 1 14.14 13.96 22.50
N THR A 2 15.11 13.21 21.98
CA THR A 2 16.25 13.76 21.23
C THR A 2 15.91 13.78 19.75
N SER A 3 15.45 14.92 19.25
CA SER A 3 15.25 15.12 17.81
C SER A 3 16.59 15.36 17.12
N SER A 4 17.37 14.30 16.92
CA SER A 4 18.61 14.34 16.13
C SER A 4 18.38 13.58 14.82
N THR A 5 18.65 14.24 13.69
CA THR A 5 18.59 13.65 12.34
C THR A 5 19.62 12.55 12.11
N ALA A 6 20.51 12.30 13.07
CA ALA A 6 21.42 11.17 13.05
C ALA A 6 20.75 9.83 13.41
N TYR A 7 19.57 9.86 14.06
CA TYR A 7 18.89 8.64 14.55
C TYR A 7 17.40 8.58 14.23
N ASP A 8 16.78 9.69 13.82
CA ASP A 8 15.33 9.78 13.66
C ASP A 8 14.93 10.44 12.34
N GLN A 9 13.92 9.89 11.66
CA GLN A 9 13.34 10.52 10.47
C GLN A 9 12.57 11.77 10.91
N LYS A 10 13.22 12.93 10.84
CA LYS A 10 12.66 14.21 11.26
C LYS A 10 11.53 14.66 10.33
N TRP A 11 10.30 14.43 10.75
CA TRP A 11 9.11 15.05 10.15
C TRP A 11 8.91 16.47 10.70
N ILE A 12 8.74 17.47 9.82
CA ILE A 12 8.53 18.88 10.20
C ILE A 12 7.15 19.31 9.71
N ARG A 13 6.26 19.63 10.66
CA ARG A 13 4.90 20.09 10.38
C ARG A 13 4.92 21.48 9.71
N GLY A 14 4.25 21.62 8.57
CA GLY A 14 3.89 22.94 8.00
C GLY A 14 4.73 23.48 6.84
N ARG A 15 5.51 22.67 6.11
CA ARG A 15 5.99 23.09 4.78
C ARG A 15 4.99 22.69 3.71
N ASN A 16 4.65 23.61 2.81
CA ASN A 16 3.68 23.44 1.72
C ASN A 16 3.94 22.15 0.93
N ILE A 17 3.06 21.16 1.10
CA ILE A 17 3.12 19.92 0.30
C ILE A 17 2.04 20.01 -0.76
N TYR A 18 2.48 20.01 -2.02
CA TYR A 18 1.61 19.98 -3.19
C TYR A 18 0.66 18.77 -3.11
N LYS A 19 -0.59 18.95 -3.53
CA LYS A 19 -1.73 18.01 -3.44
C LYS A 19 -1.52 16.64 -4.14
N ASN A 20 -0.34 16.37 -4.68
CA ASN A 20 0.06 15.10 -5.28
C ASN A 20 0.91 14.21 -4.35
N ILE A 21 1.33 14.69 -3.17
CA ILE A 21 2.07 13.88 -2.17
C ILE A 21 1.17 13.62 -0.95
N ASP A 22 0.04 12.97 -1.21
CA ASP A 22 -0.78 12.31 -0.18
C ASP A 22 -1.05 10.83 -0.55
N ARG A 23 -0.57 10.38 -1.74
CA ARG A 23 -0.77 9.02 -2.27
C ARG A 23 0.44 8.08 -2.08
N LEU A 24 1.51 8.58 -1.46
CA LEU A 24 2.74 7.82 -1.19
C LEU A 24 2.99 7.57 0.30
N VAL A 25 2.24 8.21 1.20
CA VAL A 25 2.49 8.07 2.63
C VAL A 25 1.83 6.79 3.18
N ASP A 26 0.71 6.34 2.63
CA ASP A 26 0.07 5.07 3.04
C ASP A 26 0.70 3.82 2.40
N SER A 27 1.40 3.95 1.26
CA SER A 27 2.08 2.83 0.58
C SER A 27 3.47 2.52 1.15
N ILE A 28 4.03 3.40 1.99
CA ILE A 28 5.35 3.25 2.59
C ILE A 28 5.28 2.47 3.92
N PHE A 29 4.18 2.53 4.68
CA PHE A 29 4.12 1.85 5.99
C PHE A 29 4.00 0.33 5.92
N ALA A 30 3.55 -0.23 4.79
CA ALA A 30 3.42 -1.67 4.64
C ALA A 30 4.68 -2.33 4.06
N ASN A 31 5.57 -1.58 3.41
CA ASN A 31 6.75 -2.14 2.75
C ASN A 31 7.99 -2.00 3.64
N PHE A 32 8.68 -3.11 3.85
CA PHE A 32 9.91 -3.15 4.62
C PHE A 32 11.00 -3.91 3.86
N LEU A 33 12.25 -3.55 4.16
CA LEU A 33 13.41 -4.19 3.58
C LEU A 33 13.79 -5.43 4.39
N SER A 34 14.11 -6.52 3.70
CA SER A 34 14.45 -7.80 4.32
C SER A 34 15.38 -8.63 3.44
N ARG A 35 15.97 -9.67 4.05
CA ARG A 35 16.84 -10.66 3.41
C ARG A 35 16.18 -12.05 3.40
N PRO A 36 16.59 -12.98 2.52
CA PRO A 36 16.09 -14.34 2.50
C PRO A 36 16.16 -14.99 3.89
N GLY A 37 15.03 -15.53 4.36
CA GLY A 37 14.93 -16.20 5.66
C GLY A 37 14.79 -15.28 6.88
N VAL A 38 14.86 -13.94 6.73
CA VAL A 38 14.72 -12.98 7.83
C VAL A 38 13.37 -12.27 7.74
N ARG A 39 12.47 -12.56 8.70
CA ARG A 39 11.11 -12.00 8.73
C ARG A 39 11.04 -10.56 9.28
N GLN A 40 12.07 -10.10 9.96
CA GLN A 40 12.09 -8.79 10.61
C GLN A 40 12.62 -7.69 9.67
N PRO A 41 12.06 -6.46 9.73
CA PRO A 41 12.59 -5.32 9.01
C PRO A 41 14.06 -5.06 9.33
N ILE A 42 14.87 -4.83 8.30
CA ILE A 42 16.28 -4.48 8.47
C ILE A 42 16.41 -2.99 8.73
N PHE A 43 17.20 -2.63 9.74
CA PHE A 43 17.60 -1.25 9.98
C PHE A 43 18.44 -0.73 8.81
N THR A 44 17.98 0.33 8.16
CA THR A 44 18.68 1.00 7.06
C THR A 44 19.18 2.37 7.51
N SER A 45 20.49 2.50 7.67
CA SER A 45 21.11 3.78 7.99
C SER A 45 20.92 4.77 6.83
N TYR A 46 20.55 6.01 7.14
CA TYR A 46 20.28 7.04 6.14
C TYR A 46 21.08 8.31 6.45
N CYS A 47 21.64 8.93 5.41
CA CYS A 47 22.34 10.20 5.51
C CYS A 47 22.10 11.05 4.25
N ASP A 48 22.44 12.35 4.32
CA ASP A 48 22.34 13.22 3.14
C ASP A 48 23.38 12.83 2.07
N GLY A 49 24.54 12.32 2.47
CA GLY A 49 25.66 11.97 1.60
C GLY A 49 26.40 13.17 1.01
N ARG A 50 26.14 14.39 1.53
CA ARG A 50 26.81 15.64 1.11
C ARG A 50 27.52 16.31 2.28
N ASN A 51 26.88 16.41 3.43
CA ASN A 51 27.51 16.93 4.66
C ASN A 51 27.80 15.81 5.66
N VAL A 52 27.08 14.69 5.59
CA VAL A 52 27.24 13.50 6.43
C VAL A 52 27.27 12.26 5.54
N THR A 53 28.33 11.46 5.66
CA THR A 53 28.45 10.17 4.99
C THR A 53 28.08 9.04 5.94
N CYS A 54 27.55 7.94 5.40
CA CYS A 54 27.14 6.77 6.14
C CYS A 54 27.33 5.53 5.29
N ASN A 55 27.42 4.36 5.92
CA ASN A 55 27.50 3.06 5.23
C ASN A 55 26.16 2.59 4.63
N GLY A 56 25.17 3.48 4.54
CA GLY A 56 23.82 3.19 4.12
C GLY A 56 23.32 4.15 3.04
N LEU A 57 22.00 4.30 2.95
CA LEU A 57 21.35 5.04 1.88
C LEU A 57 21.72 6.53 1.96
N SER A 58 22.32 7.04 0.89
CA SER A 58 22.62 8.47 0.72
C SER A 58 21.48 9.16 -0.04
N GLN A 59 20.99 10.29 0.47
CA GLN A 59 19.95 11.08 -0.20
C GLN A 59 20.38 11.52 -1.60
N TRP A 60 21.54 12.16 -1.72
CA TRP A 60 22.00 12.63 -3.02
C TRP A 60 22.48 11.48 -3.91
N GLY A 61 23.13 10.47 -3.33
CA GLY A 61 23.57 9.30 -4.09
C GLY A 61 22.41 8.50 -4.69
N SER A 62 21.34 8.27 -3.93
CA SER A 62 20.12 7.62 -4.44
C SER A 62 19.38 8.48 -5.47
N LYS A 63 19.38 9.80 -5.34
CA LYS A 63 18.85 10.72 -6.36
C LYS A 63 19.59 10.56 -7.68
N TYR A 64 20.93 10.55 -7.67
CA TYR A 64 21.74 10.40 -8.89
C TYR A 64 21.52 9.04 -9.56
N LEU A 65 21.51 7.95 -8.79
CA LEU A 65 21.18 6.63 -9.33
C LEU A 65 19.77 6.60 -9.95
N GLY A 66 18.81 7.29 -9.34
CA GLY A 66 17.48 7.46 -9.91
C GLY A 66 17.48 8.23 -11.23
N ASP A 67 18.28 9.29 -11.35
CA ASP A 67 18.46 10.02 -12.63
C ASP A 67 19.09 9.15 -13.72
N GLU A 68 19.97 8.22 -13.33
CA GLU A 68 20.59 7.23 -14.22
C GLU A 68 19.64 6.08 -14.59
N GLY A 69 18.40 6.10 -14.12
CA GLY A 69 17.35 5.13 -14.47
C GLY A 69 17.29 3.90 -13.57
N TYR A 70 17.99 3.89 -12.43
CA TYR A 70 17.89 2.79 -11.47
C TYR A 70 16.51 2.76 -10.82
N SER A 71 15.88 1.59 -10.81
CA SER A 71 14.65 1.36 -10.05
C SER A 71 14.92 1.38 -8.54
N PRO A 72 13.88 1.62 -7.71
CA PRO A 72 14.03 1.66 -6.25
C PRO A 72 14.73 0.42 -5.67
N ILE A 73 14.43 -0.79 -6.17
CA ILE A 73 15.07 -2.02 -5.69
C ILE A 73 16.55 -2.10 -6.10
N GLN A 74 16.93 -1.59 -7.27
CA GLN A 74 18.32 -1.56 -7.70
C GLN A 74 19.15 -0.59 -6.85
N ILE A 75 18.57 0.56 -6.49
CA ILE A 75 19.20 1.53 -5.57
C ILE A 75 19.40 0.90 -4.20
N ILE A 76 18.39 0.21 -3.65
CA ILE A 76 18.53 -0.48 -2.37
C ILE A 76 19.63 -1.55 -2.44
N ARG A 77 19.68 -2.34 -3.51
CA ARG A 77 20.72 -3.38 -3.68
C ARG A 77 22.12 -2.79 -3.85
N TYR A 78 22.23 -1.61 -4.44
CA TYR A 78 23.49 -0.87 -4.54
C TYR A 78 24.07 -0.55 -3.15
N TYR A 79 23.22 -0.14 -2.20
CA TYR A 79 23.68 0.25 -0.85
C TYR A 79 23.74 -0.93 0.15
N TYR A 80 22.88 -1.93 0.02
CA TYR A 80 22.68 -2.93 1.07
C TYR A 80 22.96 -4.39 0.65
N GLY A 81 23.37 -4.60 -0.61
CA GLY A 81 23.67 -5.92 -1.18
C GLY A 81 22.57 -6.45 -2.10
N SER A 82 22.95 -7.35 -3.01
CA SER A 82 22.04 -7.92 -4.02
C SER A 82 20.96 -8.85 -3.45
N ASP A 83 21.14 -9.31 -2.22
CA ASP A 83 20.24 -10.19 -1.45
C ASP A 83 19.06 -9.44 -0.80
N MET A 84 18.86 -8.17 -1.15
CA MET A 84 17.79 -7.36 -0.61
C MET A 84 16.48 -7.50 -1.39
N TYR A 85 15.37 -7.53 -0.63
CA TYR A 85 14.00 -7.58 -1.12
C TYR A 85 13.15 -6.52 -0.41
N ILE A 86 12.21 -5.94 -1.16
CA ILE A 86 11.11 -5.14 -0.59
C ILE A 86 9.98 -6.13 -0.33
N ASN A 87 9.72 -6.42 0.94
CA ASN A 87 8.61 -7.24 1.39
C ASN A 87 7.48 -6.36 1.88
N THR A 88 6.25 -6.85 1.79
CA THR A 88 5.09 -6.19 2.38
C THR A 88 4.72 -6.94 3.67
N ALA A 89 4.44 -6.21 4.74
CA ALA A 89 3.93 -6.78 5.98
C ALA A 89 2.66 -7.59 5.66
N VAL A 90 2.69 -8.88 6.00
CA VAL A 90 1.59 -9.83 5.77
C VAL A 90 0.30 -9.36 6.47
N ALA A 91 0.44 -8.56 7.52
CA ALA A 91 -0.64 -7.88 8.19
C ALA A 91 -0.23 -6.44 8.54
N VAL A 92 -0.88 -5.46 7.91
CA VAL A 92 -1.18 -4.23 8.64
C VAL A 92 -2.18 -4.63 9.71
N SER A 93 -1.87 -4.44 10.99
CA SER A 93 -2.76 -4.82 12.09
C SER A 93 -4.19 -4.32 11.81
N GLY A 94 -5.13 -5.25 11.65
CA GLY A 94 -6.52 -4.97 11.32
C GLY A 94 -6.96 -5.19 9.87
N VAL A 95 -6.07 -5.43 8.91
CA VAL A 95 -6.44 -5.77 7.51
C VAL A 95 -6.57 -7.30 7.34
N PRO A 96 -7.71 -7.85 6.85
CA PRO A 96 -7.94 -9.29 6.84
C PRO A 96 -7.00 -10.10 5.93
N SER A 97 -6.48 -9.50 4.85
CA SER A 97 -5.70 -10.20 3.82
C SER A 97 -5.03 -9.20 2.86
N SER A 98 -3.79 -9.49 2.46
CA SER A 98 -2.98 -8.63 1.59
C SER A 98 -3.34 -8.74 0.10
N TRP A 99 -3.02 -7.67 -0.64
CA TRP A 99 -3.17 -7.62 -2.10
C TRP A 99 -2.33 -8.72 -2.77
N PRO A 100 -2.87 -9.46 -3.76
CA PRO A 100 -2.22 -10.67 -4.28
C PRO A 100 -1.04 -10.44 -5.24
N GLY A 101 -0.61 -9.19 -5.44
CA GLY A 101 0.49 -8.87 -6.37
C GLY A 101 0.06 -8.64 -7.82
N TYR A 102 -1.24 -8.73 -8.12
CA TYR A 102 -1.81 -8.48 -9.44
C TYR A 102 -3.21 -7.84 -9.33
N ASN A 103 -3.64 -7.14 -10.39
CA ASN A 103 -4.94 -6.48 -10.44
C ASN A 103 -6.07 -7.50 -10.63
N LEU A 104 -7.20 -7.29 -9.95
CA LEU A 104 -8.43 -8.05 -10.25
C LEU A 104 -9.30 -7.25 -11.22
N SER A 105 -9.60 -7.86 -12.36
CA SER A 105 -10.43 -7.29 -13.42
C SER A 105 -11.31 -8.38 -14.02
N ILE A 106 -12.16 -8.02 -15.00
CA ILE A 106 -13.05 -8.97 -15.68
C ILE A 106 -12.27 -10.20 -16.15
N GLY A 107 -12.76 -11.39 -15.80
CA GLY A 107 -12.14 -12.68 -16.10
C GLY A 107 -11.26 -13.25 -14.97
N ALA A 108 -10.89 -12.46 -13.97
CA ALA A 108 -10.22 -12.98 -12.77
C ALA A 108 -11.15 -13.88 -11.95
N SER A 109 -10.59 -14.88 -11.27
CA SER A 109 -11.36 -15.76 -10.38
C SER A 109 -10.53 -16.28 -9.20
N GLY A 110 -11.21 -16.85 -8.21
CA GLY A 110 -10.61 -17.47 -7.02
C GLY A 110 -10.83 -16.67 -5.73
N ASP A 111 -10.17 -17.11 -4.66
CA ASP A 111 -10.43 -16.66 -3.29
C ASP A 111 -10.29 -15.15 -3.11
N LYS A 112 -9.37 -14.51 -3.85
CA LYS A 112 -9.14 -13.06 -3.76
C LYS A 112 -10.30 -12.26 -4.36
N VAL A 113 -10.94 -12.77 -5.42
CA VAL A 113 -12.16 -12.19 -5.98
C VAL A 113 -13.32 -12.39 -5.02
N LEU A 114 -13.47 -13.61 -4.49
CA LEU A 114 -14.51 -13.94 -3.51
C LEU A 114 -14.44 -13.02 -2.29
N GLN A 115 -13.23 -12.80 -1.78
CA GLN A 115 -12.96 -11.91 -0.66
C GLN A 115 -13.44 -10.48 -0.95
N ILE A 116 -13.07 -9.90 -2.10
CA ILE A 116 -13.49 -8.53 -2.43
C ILE A 116 -15.02 -8.44 -2.61
N GLN A 117 -15.65 -9.44 -3.23
CA GLN A 117 -17.11 -9.47 -3.36
C GLN A 117 -17.80 -9.49 -2.00
N GLN A 118 -17.31 -10.28 -1.05
CA GLN A 118 -17.83 -10.33 0.33
C GLN A 118 -17.64 -8.98 1.05
N GLN A 119 -16.45 -8.38 0.92
CA GLN A 119 -16.17 -7.08 1.53
C GLN A 119 -17.06 -5.98 0.94
N LEU A 120 -17.18 -5.90 -0.40
CA LEU A 120 -18.08 -4.96 -1.07
C LEU A 120 -19.53 -5.13 -0.62
N ASN A 121 -20.02 -6.37 -0.50
CA ASN A 121 -21.38 -6.63 -0.03
C ASN A 121 -21.62 -6.18 1.42
N ARG A 122 -20.61 -6.29 2.29
CA ARG A 122 -20.70 -5.76 3.65
C ARG A 122 -20.72 -4.24 3.64
N ILE A 123 -19.82 -3.61 2.89
CA ILE A 123 -19.75 -2.14 2.74
C ILE A 123 -21.08 -1.60 2.19
N ALA A 124 -21.68 -2.28 1.21
CA ALA A 124 -22.96 -1.92 0.62
C ALA A 124 -24.15 -1.90 1.61
N GLN A 125 -24.00 -2.44 2.82
CA GLN A 125 -25.02 -2.30 3.87
C GLN A 125 -25.08 -0.87 4.43
N ASN A 126 -23.94 -0.19 4.52
CA ASN A 126 -23.81 1.19 4.99
C ASN A 126 -23.75 2.20 3.83
N TYR A 127 -23.33 1.75 2.64
CA TYR A 127 -23.20 2.56 1.43
C TYR A 127 -24.12 2.02 0.32
N PRO A 128 -25.43 2.30 0.37
CA PRO A 128 -26.43 1.69 -0.51
C PRO A 128 -26.27 2.05 -1.99
N ALA A 129 -25.48 3.09 -2.30
CA ALA A 129 -25.12 3.41 -3.68
C ALA A 129 -24.29 2.29 -4.34
N ILE A 130 -23.51 1.53 -3.56
CA ILE A 130 -22.68 0.43 -4.08
C ILE A 130 -23.58 -0.78 -4.34
N PRO A 131 -23.68 -1.25 -5.60
CA PRO A 131 -24.46 -2.44 -5.92
C PRO A 131 -23.93 -3.68 -5.18
N ARG A 132 -24.85 -4.47 -4.63
CA ARG A 132 -24.52 -5.82 -4.14
C ARG A 132 -24.23 -6.75 -5.31
N VAL A 133 -23.28 -7.65 -5.11
CA VAL A 133 -22.81 -8.62 -6.10
C VAL A 133 -22.94 -10.03 -5.56
N THR A 134 -23.03 -11.01 -6.45
CA THR A 134 -22.89 -12.42 -6.04
C THR A 134 -21.44 -12.65 -5.62
N ALA A 135 -21.23 -13.25 -4.44
CA ALA A 135 -19.90 -13.64 -3.97
C ALA A 135 -19.60 -15.08 -4.43
N ASP A 136 -19.31 -15.23 -5.72
CA ASP A 136 -19.05 -16.50 -6.41
C ASP A 136 -17.57 -16.74 -6.72
N GLY A 137 -16.70 -15.79 -6.40
CA GLY A 137 -15.29 -15.85 -6.72
C GLY A 137 -14.99 -15.61 -8.21
N VAL A 138 -15.93 -15.07 -8.99
CA VAL A 138 -15.74 -14.75 -10.41
C VAL A 138 -15.92 -13.26 -10.66
N TYR A 139 -14.89 -12.63 -11.23
CA TYR A 139 -14.91 -11.20 -11.49
C TYR A 139 -15.62 -10.94 -12.81
N GLY A 140 -16.95 -10.82 -12.75
CA GLY A 140 -17.80 -10.49 -13.90
C GLY A 140 -18.09 -8.99 -14.04
N PRO A 141 -18.89 -8.60 -15.05
CA PRO A 141 -19.32 -7.21 -15.26
C PRO A 141 -20.01 -6.58 -14.04
N ARG A 142 -20.78 -7.37 -13.27
CA ARG A 142 -21.43 -6.90 -12.05
C ARG A 142 -20.43 -6.53 -10.96
N THR A 143 -19.36 -7.31 -10.79
CA THR A 143 -18.26 -7.01 -9.86
C THR A 143 -17.51 -5.76 -10.30
N ALA A 144 -17.22 -5.63 -11.60
CA ALA A 144 -16.56 -4.45 -12.15
C ALA A 144 -17.37 -3.17 -11.92
N GLU A 145 -18.70 -3.23 -12.07
CA GLU A 145 -19.57 -2.09 -11.81
C GLU A 145 -19.62 -1.73 -10.32
N ALA A 146 -19.74 -2.72 -9.43
CA ALA A 146 -19.70 -2.45 -8.00
C ALA A 146 -18.38 -1.80 -7.56
N VAL A 147 -17.26 -2.25 -8.12
CA VAL A 147 -15.94 -1.64 -7.87
C VAL A 147 -15.86 -0.23 -8.42
N ARG A 148 -16.40 0.03 -9.61
CA ARG A 148 -16.44 1.38 -10.21
C ARG A 148 -17.23 2.36 -9.35
N VAL A 149 -18.37 1.93 -8.82
CA VAL A 149 -19.19 2.75 -7.92
C VAL A 149 -18.48 2.96 -6.59
N PHE A 150 -17.89 1.91 -6.00
CA PHE A 150 -17.05 2.03 -4.80
C PHE A 150 -15.93 3.07 -5.01
N GLN A 151 -15.20 2.97 -6.13
CA GLN A 151 -14.13 3.90 -6.45
C GLN A 151 -14.64 5.34 -6.54
N SER A 152 -15.78 5.56 -7.20
CA SER A 152 -16.43 6.88 -7.27
C SER A 152 -16.79 7.43 -5.88
N VAL A 153 -17.39 6.59 -5.02
CA VAL A 153 -17.79 6.97 -3.65
C VAL A 153 -16.59 7.38 -2.79
N PHE A 154 -15.44 6.71 -2.98
CA PHE A 154 -14.24 6.93 -2.17
C PHE A 154 -13.12 7.71 -2.89
N ASN A 155 -13.47 8.51 -3.91
CA ASN A 155 -12.56 9.40 -4.65
C ASN A 155 -11.34 8.69 -5.26
N LEU A 156 -11.52 7.45 -5.72
CA LEU A 156 -10.56 6.70 -6.53
C LEU A 156 -10.91 6.82 -8.02
N PRO A 157 -9.95 6.59 -8.94
CA PRO A 157 -10.25 6.49 -10.37
C PRO A 157 -11.28 5.37 -10.65
N PRO A 158 -12.47 5.67 -11.23
CA PRO A 158 -13.56 4.70 -11.39
C PRO A 158 -13.37 3.80 -12.62
N ASN A 159 -12.27 3.05 -12.64
CA ASN A 159 -11.92 2.14 -13.74
C ASN A 159 -12.57 0.74 -13.61
N GLY A 160 -13.11 0.39 -12.44
CA GLY A 160 -13.71 -0.91 -12.16
C GLY A 160 -12.68 -2.04 -11.99
N ILE A 161 -11.41 -1.70 -11.78
CA ILE A 161 -10.29 -2.62 -11.57
C ILE A 161 -9.84 -2.53 -10.11
N VAL A 162 -9.70 -3.67 -9.44
CA VAL A 162 -9.12 -3.72 -8.10
C VAL A 162 -7.60 -3.80 -8.22
N ASP A 163 -6.98 -2.63 -8.31
CA ASP A 163 -5.53 -2.45 -8.17
C ASP A 163 -5.13 -2.34 -6.69
N TYR A 164 -3.83 -2.16 -6.44
CA TYR A 164 -3.31 -2.04 -5.07
C TYR A 164 -4.03 -0.96 -4.24
N PRO A 165 -4.18 0.31 -4.70
CA PRO A 165 -4.94 1.32 -3.96
C PRO A 165 -6.39 0.91 -3.68
N THR A 166 -7.08 0.36 -4.68
CA THR A 166 -8.49 -0.05 -4.53
C THR A 166 -8.64 -1.18 -3.52
N TRP A 167 -7.75 -2.17 -3.53
CA TRP A 167 -7.76 -3.29 -2.57
C TRP A 167 -7.69 -2.83 -1.12
N TYR A 168 -6.71 -1.97 -0.82
CA TYR A 168 -6.51 -1.49 0.54
C TYR A 168 -7.62 -0.53 0.96
N LYS A 169 -8.16 0.27 0.03
CA LYS A 169 -9.33 1.10 0.33
C LYS A 169 -10.56 0.28 0.68
N ILE A 170 -10.85 -0.79 -0.08
CA ILE A 170 -11.95 -1.71 0.25
C ILE A 170 -11.72 -2.34 1.62
N SER A 171 -10.50 -2.79 1.90
CA SER A 171 -10.15 -3.42 3.18
C SER A 171 -10.30 -2.45 4.37
N GLU A 172 -9.83 -1.21 4.24
CA GLU A 172 -9.97 -0.14 5.24
C GLU A 172 -11.44 0.12 5.57
N ILE A 173 -12.26 0.36 4.54
CA ILE A 173 -13.68 0.66 4.72
C ILE A 173 -14.42 -0.55 5.29
N TYR A 174 -14.11 -1.77 4.83
CA TYR A 174 -14.68 -3.01 5.37
C TYR A 174 -14.46 -3.13 6.89
N VAL A 175 -13.23 -2.87 7.36
CA VAL A 175 -12.89 -2.90 8.79
C VAL A 175 -13.60 -1.79 9.55
N GLY A 176 -13.72 -0.59 8.95
CA GLY A 176 -14.46 0.52 9.53
C GLY A 176 -15.94 0.18 9.76
N VAL A 177 -16.61 -0.38 8.74
CA VAL A 177 -18.05 -0.72 8.84
C VAL A 177 -18.31 -1.98 9.67
N SER A 178 -17.36 -2.92 9.76
CA SER A 178 -17.54 -4.12 10.58
C SER A 178 -17.51 -3.80 12.08
N ARG A 179 -16.61 -2.91 12.51
CA ARG A 179 -16.52 -2.45 13.91
C ARG A 179 -17.76 -1.70 14.38
N ILE A 180 -18.41 -0.94 13.49
CA ILE A 180 -19.65 -0.20 13.81
C ILE A 180 -20.82 -1.14 14.09
N ALA A 181 -20.75 -2.37 13.59
CA ALA A 181 -21.84 -3.34 13.63
C ALA A 181 -21.63 -4.47 14.67
N GLU A 182 -20.53 -4.44 15.43
CA GLU A 182 -20.39 -5.25 16.63
C GLU A 182 -20.93 -4.44 17.83
N PRO A 183 -22.08 -4.81 18.43
CA PRO A 183 -22.46 -4.25 19.71
C PRO A 183 -21.46 -4.74 20.76
N GLY A 184 -20.85 -3.80 21.49
CA GLY A 184 -20.03 -4.10 22.66
C GLY A 184 -20.82 -4.72 23.80
#